data_AF-A0A812KQG2-F1
#
_entry.id   AF-A0A812KQG2-F1
#
_cell.length_a   1.000
_cell.length_b   1.000
_cell.length_c   1.000
_cell.angle_alpha   90.00
_cell.angle_beta   90.00
_cell.angle_gamma   90.00
#
_symmetry.space_group_name_H-M   'P 1'
#
loop_
_entity.id
_entity.type
_entity.pdbx_description
1 polymer ?
#
loop_
_entity_poly.entity_id
_entity_poly.type
_entity_poly.pdbx_seq_one_letter_code
_entity_poly.pdbx_strand_id
1 'polypeptide(L)'
;MATHQNLPRLKISHGHGDPEHLESALREAEGCGIEDEHLLQAQSRLRELRTAERQLHSAVEAGDRVHLTAALEEASRQGLKTAKVDEANQKLQSSKTGALVSAIRSRDYDGLKRAITEAEARRPEEVLSQAKDVHRTLDAVAKRVSAALRTLQPDTVLDKEAPPAWNYEDLQGSVEEAGQYHIVTDDVKKAEGVLSTMSGALEKLGSSKATAGLDMFFILVF
;
A
#
# COMPACT_ATOMS: atom_id res chain seq x y z
N MET A 1 -32.29 -51.95 3.63
CA MET A 1 -30.81 -51.83 3.77
C MET A 1 -30.23 -50.52 3.22
N ALA A 2 -31.01 -49.63 2.58
CA ALA A 2 -30.48 -48.35 2.05
C ALA A 2 -30.12 -47.30 3.13
N THR A 3 -30.66 -47.41 4.35
CA THR A 3 -30.49 -46.41 5.43
C THR A 3 -29.05 -46.29 5.94
N HIS A 4 -28.25 -47.37 5.90
CA HIS A 4 -26.88 -47.35 6.42
C HIS A 4 -25.86 -46.66 5.50
N GLN A 5 -26.13 -46.53 4.20
CA GLN A 5 -25.17 -45.90 3.27
C GLN A 5 -25.26 -44.37 3.21
N ASN A 6 -26.40 -43.78 3.61
CA ASN A 6 -26.64 -42.34 3.46
C ASN A 6 -26.13 -41.51 4.65
N LEU A 7 -26.09 -42.09 5.85
CA LEU A 7 -25.54 -41.42 7.04
C LEU A 7 -24.05 -41.00 6.89
N PRO A 8 -23.13 -41.85 6.36
CA PRO A 8 -21.76 -41.40 6.12
C PRO A 8 -21.66 -40.33 5.03
N ARG A 9 -22.52 -40.35 4.00
CA ARG A 9 -22.57 -39.30 2.97
C ARG A 9 -22.96 -37.93 3.55
N LEU A 10 -23.95 -37.91 4.46
CA LEU A 10 -24.35 -36.69 5.15
C LEU A 10 -23.22 -36.15 6.04
N LYS A 11 -22.49 -37.02 6.73
CA LYS A 11 -21.32 -36.62 7.54
C LYS A 11 -20.17 -36.08 6.70
N ILE A 12 -19.89 -36.69 5.54
CA ILE A 12 -18.83 -36.23 4.63
C ILE A 12 -19.20 -34.85 4.03
N SER A 13 -20.43 -34.69 3.57
CA SER A 13 -20.92 -33.43 2.99
C SER A 13 -20.94 -32.29 4.01
N HIS A 14 -21.22 -32.57 5.29
CA HIS A 14 -21.12 -31.58 6.36
C HIS A 14 -19.73 -30.93 6.49
N GLY A 15 -18.66 -31.67 6.17
CA GLY A 15 -17.28 -31.18 6.19
C GLY A 15 -16.78 -30.57 4.88
N HIS A 16 -17.52 -30.71 3.77
CA HIS A 16 -17.02 -30.31 2.45
C HIS A 16 -17.09 -28.79 2.23
N GLY A 17 -18.04 -28.11 2.90
CA GLY A 17 -18.19 -26.66 2.84
C GLY A 17 -18.83 -26.13 1.56
N ASP A 18 -19.34 -27.02 0.72
CA ASP A 18 -20.10 -26.68 -0.49
C ASP A 18 -21.61 -26.76 -0.17
N PRO A 19 -22.36 -25.63 -0.25
CA PRO A 19 -23.77 -25.61 0.06
C PRO A 19 -24.62 -26.44 -0.91
N GLU A 20 -24.26 -26.55 -2.19
CA GLU A 20 -25.04 -27.32 -3.18
C GLU A 20 -24.91 -28.83 -2.93
N HIS A 21 -23.70 -29.26 -2.56
CA HIS A 21 -23.43 -30.65 -2.21
C HIS A 21 -24.17 -31.05 -0.93
N LEU A 22 -24.17 -30.18 0.09
CA LEU A 22 -24.89 -30.42 1.35
C LEU A 22 -26.41 -30.45 1.15
N GLU A 23 -26.97 -29.59 0.30
CA GLU A 23 -28.39 -29.59 -0.04
C GLU A 23 -28.80 -30.88 -0.77
N SER A 24 -27.97 -31.35 -1.70
CA SER A 24 -28.20 -32.62 -2.41
C SER A 24 -28.19 -33.81 -1.44
N ALA A 25 -27.21 -33.83 -0.51
CA ALA A 25 -27.11 -34.88 0.51
C ALA A 25 -28.29 -34.86 1.51
N LEU A 26 -28.78 -33.67 1.88
CA LEU A 26 -29.98 -33.51 2.72
C LEU A 26 -31.22 -34.08 2.03
N ARG A 27 -31.42 -33.78 0.75
CA ARG A 27 -32.55 -34.30 -0.04
C ARG A 27 -32.54 -35.83 -0.15
N GLU A 28 -31.36 -36.43 -0.35
CA GLU A 28 -31.18 -37.89 -0.33
C GLU A 28 -31.47 -38.49 1.05
N ALA A 29 -31.03 -37.82 2.11
CA ALA A 29 -31.24 -38.24 3.50
C ALA A 29 -32.72 -38.22 3.92
N GLU A 30 -33.45 -37.17 3.54
CA GLU A 30 -34.90 -37.03 3.79
C GLU A 30 -35.69 -38.18 3.14
N GLY A 31 -35.34 -38.57 1.90
CA GLY A 31 -35.98 -39.69 1.21
C GLY A 31 -35.72 -41.06 1.85
N CYS A 32 -34.72 -41.15 2.73
CA CYS A 32 -34.31 -42.40 3.37
C CYS A 32 -34.74 -42.51 4.84
N GLY A 33 -35.43 -41.50 5.39
CA GLY A 33 -35.91 -41.51 6.77
C GLY A 33 -34.77 -41.53 7.80
N ILE A 34 -33.72 -40.73 7.58
CA ILE A 34 -32.66 -40.51 8.58
C ILE A 34 -33.25 -39.77 9.80
N GLU A 35 -32.70 -40.01 10.99
CA GLU A 35 -33.09 -39.34 12.24
C GLU A 35 -33.11 -37.80 12.12
N ASP A 36 -34.15 -37.20 12.69
CA ASP A 36 -34.42 -35.77 12.64
C ASP A 36 -33.27 -34.90 13.20
N GLU A 37 -32.52 -35.39 14.19
CA GLU A 37 -31.44 -34.61 14.81
C GLU A 37 -30.30 -34.31 13.82
N HIS A 38 -29.88 -35.30 13.03
CA HIS A 38 -28.83 -35.11 12.03
C HIS A 38 -29.29 -34.22 10.87
N LEU A 39 -30.56 -34.32 10.48
CA LEU A 39 -31.17 -33.45 9.48
C LEU A 39 -31.19 -31.99 9.98
N LEU A 40 -31.61 -31.75 11.23
CA LEU A 40 -31.62 -30.42 11.83
C LEU A 40 -30.23 -29.77 11.88
N GLN A 41 -29.20 -30.53 12.28
CA GLN A 41 -27.82 -30.05 12.30
C GLN A 41 -27.31 -29.69 10.90
N ALA A 42 -27.55 -30.55 9.90
CA ALA A 42 -27.16 -30.29 8.52
C ALA A 42 -27.93 -29.11 7.90
N GLN A 43 -29.23 -28.96 8.21
CA GLN A 43 -30.03 -27.81 7.78
C GLN A 43 -29.57 -26.50 8.43
N SER A 44 -29.16 -26.52 9.71
CA SER A 44 -28.56 -25.36 10.38
C SER A 44 -27.26 -24.96 9.67
N ARG A 45 -26.41 -25.96 9.38
CA ARG A 45 -25.15 -25.74 8.68
C ARG A 45 -25.34 -25.15 7.29
N LEU A 46 -26.31 -25.66 6.53
CA LEU A 46 -26.65 -25.12 5.21
C LEU A 46 -27.09 -23.65 5.30
N ARG A 47 -27.85 -23.27 6.34
CA ARG A 47 -28.28 -21.88 6.56
C ARG A 47 -27.10 -20.95 6.87
N GLU A 48 -26.12 -21.41 7.65
CA GLU A 48 -24.87 -20.66 7.91
C GLU A 48 -24.08 -20.43 6.62
N LEU A 49 -23.85 -21.50 5.84
CA LEU A 49 -23.11 -21.43 4.57
C LEU A 49 -23.78 -20.48 3.58
N ARG A 50 -25.11 -20.56 3.40
CA ARG A 50 -25.87 -19.65 2.53
C ARG A 50 -25.88 -18.20 3.03
N THR A 51 -25.76 -18.00 4.33
CA THR A 51 -25.67 -16.63 4.90
C THR A 51 -24.30 -16.04 4.62
N ALA A 52 -23.22 -16.80 4.83
CA ALA A 52 -21.87 -16.40 4.47
C ALA A 52 -21.74 -16.14 2.95
N GLU A 53 -22.35 -16.98 2.12
CA GLU A 53 -22.34 -16.81 0.66
C GLU A 53 -23.06 -15.52 0.22
N ARG A 54 -24.23 -15.21 0.80
CA ARG A 54 -24.96 -13.96 0.52
C ARG A 54 -24.17 -12.73 0.97
N GLN A 55 -23.53 -12.79 2.14
CA GLN A 55 -22.67 -11.72 2.63
C GLN A 55 -21.48 -11.49 1.69
N LEU A 56 -20.83 -12.57 1.24
CA LEU A 56 -19.74 -12.50 0.28
C LEU A 56 -20.18 -11.89 -1.05
N HIS A 57 -21.32 -12.33 -1.58
CA HIS A 57 -21.86 -11.79 -2.83
C HIS A 57 -22.18 -10.30 -2.71
N SER A 58 -22.85 -9.88 -1.63
CA SER A 58 -23.15 -8.47 -1.37
C SER A 58 -21.87 -7.62 -1.25
N ALA A 59 -20.82 -8.15 -0.61
CA ALA A 59 -19.54 -7.46 -0.50
C ALA A 59 -18.81 -7.34 -1.85
N VAL A 60 -18.90 -8.37 -2.70
CA VAL A 60 -18.38 -8.35 -4.07
C VAL A 60 -19.11 -7.28 -4.90
N GLU A 61 -20.43 -7.20 -4.82
CA GLU A 61 -21.22 -6.20 -5.56
C GLU A 61 -20.95 -4.77 -5.07
N ALA A 62 -20.86 -4.57 -3.75
CA ALA A 62 -20.55 -3.27 -3.17
C ALA A 62 -19.16 -2.74 -3.56
N GLY A 63 -18.20 -3.64 -3.83
CA GLY A 63 -16.83 -3.28 -4.19
C GLY A 63 -16.03 -2.66 -3.04
N ASP A 64 -16.57 -2.66 -1.82
CA ASP A 64 -15.86 -2.18 -0.64
C ASP A 64 -14.86 -3.24 -0.17
N ARG A 65 -13.58 -2.87 -0.23
CA ARG A 65 -12.45 -3.71 0.15
C ARG A 65 -12.52 -4.22 1.59
N VAL A 66 -12.99 -3.38 2.52
CA VAL A 66 -13.06 -3.73 3.96
C VAL A 66 -14.11 -4.81 4.17
N HIS A 67 -15.31 -4.58 3.63
CA HIS A 67 -16.41 -5.54 3.69
C HIS A 67 -16.07 -6.85 2.96
N LEU A 68 -15.42 -6.77 1.79
CA LEU A 68 -15.00 -7.95 1.04
C LEU A 68 -13.99 -8.80 1.82
N THR A 69 -13.05 -8.17 2.52
CA THR A 69 -12.06 -8.88 3.35
C THR A 69 -12.74 -9.57 4.53
N ALA A 70 -13.63 -8.88 5.24
CA ALA A 70 -14.38 -9.45 6.37
C ALA A 70 -15.29 -10.61 5.93
N ALA A 71 -15.95 -10.49 4.77
CA ALA A 71 -16.79 -11.55 4.22
C ALA A 71 -15.98 -12.78 3.77
N LEU A 72 -14.79 -12.58 3.20
CA LEU A 72 -13.86 -13.68 2.88
C LEU A 72 -13.35 -14.40 4.14
N GLU A 73 -13.06 -13.66 5.21
CA GLU A 73 -12.67 -14.24 6.51
C GLU A 73 -13.80 -15.05 7.15
N GLU A 74 -15.04 -14.56 7.07
CA GLU A 74 -16.22 -15.33 7.51
C GLU A 74 -16.44 -16.57 6.65
N ALA A 75 -16.42 -16.43 5.32
CA ALA A 75 -16.53 -17.56 4.39
C ALA A 75 -15.44 -18.62 4.67
N SER A 76 -14.20 -18.20 4.94
CA SER A 76 -13.10 -19.10 5.31
C SER A 76 -13.33 -19.78 6.66
N ARG A 77 -13.80 -19.05 7.68
CA ARG A 77 -14.17 -19.64 8.98
C ARG A 77 -15.29 -20.68 8.85
N GLN A 78 -16.23 -20.44 7.95
CA GLN A 78 -17.28 -21.41 7.61
C GLN A 78 -16.81 -22.51 6.65
N GLY A 79 -15.55 -22.49 6.20
CA GLY A 79 -15.02 -23.46 5.25
C GLY A 79 -15.75 -23.44 3.89
N LEU A 80 -16.36 -22.31 3.51
CA LEU A 80 -17.13 -22.16 2.28
C LEU A 80 -16.22 -22.40 1.07
N LYS A 81 -16.55 -23.39 0.24
CA LYS A 81 -15.84 -23.70 -1.00
C LYS A 81 -16.79 -23.52 -2.17
N THR A 82 -16.76 -22.34 -2.78
CA THR A 82 -17.58 -22.01 -3.94
C THR A 82 -16.75 -21.21 -4.94
N ALA A 83 -17.09 -21.26 -6.22
CA ALA A 83 -16.45 -20.44 -7.25
C ALA A 83 -16.52 -18.94 -6.92
N LYS A 84 -17.52 -18.50 -6.14
CA LYS A 84 -17.65 -17.12 -5.66
C LYS A 84 -16.54 -16.70 -4.71
N VAL A 85 -15.98 -17.63 -3.93
CA VAL A 85 -14.81 -17.35 -3.06
C VAL A 85 -13.58 -17.09 -3.91
N ASP A 86 -13.38 -17.85 -4.99
CA ASP A 86 -12.27 -17.64 -5.92
C ASP A 86 -12.42 -16.32 -6.68
N GLU A 87 -13.63 -16.00 -7.16
CA GLU A 87 -13.95 -14.72 -7.80
C GLU A 87 -13.70 -13.53 -6.85
N ALA A 88 -14.19 -13.62 -5.62
CA ALA A 88 -14.00 -12.60 -4.59
C ALA A 88 -12.51 -12.39 -4.27
N ASN A 89 -11.75 -13.49 -4.16
CA ASN A 89 -10.30 -13.43 -3.99
C ASN A 89 -9.62 -12.76 -5.19
N GLN A 90 -10.00 -13.13 -6.42
CA GLN A 90 -9.46 -12.52 -7.63
C GLN A 90 -9.75 -11.02 -7.69
N LYS A 91 -10.96 -10.60 -7.33
CA LYS A 91 -11.36 -9.19 -7.27
C LYS A 91 -10.61 -8.41 -6.19
N LEU A 92 -10.39 -9.03 -5.03
CA LEU A 92 -9.56 -8.44 -3.98
C LEU A 92 -8.10 -8.28 -4.44
N GLN A 93 -7.56 -9.25 -5.16
CA GLN A 93 -6.19 -9.17 -5.70
C GLN A 93 -6.08 -8.09 -6.79
N SER A 94 -7.04 -7.99 -7.71
CA SER A 94 -7.02 -6.97 -8.76
C SER A 94 -7.18 -5.55 -8.21
N SER A 95 -7.99 -5.36 -7.15
CA SER A 95 -8.09 -4.09 -6.44
C SER A 95 -6.76 -3.68 -5.80
N LYS A 96 -6.03 -4.64 -5.22
CA LYS A 96 -4.72 -4.39 -4.58
C LYS A 96 -3.63 -4.06 -5.59
N THR A 97 -3.53 -4.81 -6.68
CA THR A 97 -2.60 -4.48 -7.76
C THR A 97 -2.94 -3.13 -8.36
N GLY A 98 -4.23 -2.80 -8.49
CA GLY A 98 -4.68 -1.46 -8.87
C GLY A 98 -4.17 -0.36 -7.93
N ALA A 99 -4.27 -0.54 -6.61
CA ALA A 99 -3.77 0.42 -5.63
C ALA A 99 -2.24 0.59 -5.71
N LEU A 100 -1.51 -0.52 -5.86
CA LEU A 100 -0.05 -0.49 -5.98
C LEU A 100 0.40 0.18 -7.30
N VAL A 101 -0.23 -0.18 -8.42
CA VAL A 101 0.02 0.45 -9.72
C VAL A 101 -0.33 1.94 -9.69
N SER A 102 -1.41 2.32 -9.02
CA SER A 102 -1.77 3.72 -8.82
C SER A 102 -0.72 4.47 -8.01
N ALA A 103 -0.21 3.88 -6.93
CA ALA A 103 0.84 4.47 -6.10
C ALA A 103 2.16 4.62 -6.86
N ILE A 104 2.54 3.62 -7.67
CA ILE A 104 3.72 3.70 -8.56
C ILE A 104 3.53 4.83 -9.59
N ARG A 105 2.34 4.94 -10.19
CA ARG A 105 2.04 5.95 -11.20
C ARG A 105 2.00 7.37 -10.61
N SER A 106 1.42 7.54 -9.43
CA SER A 106 1.36 8.83 -8.74
C SER A 106 2.68 9.23 -8.10
N ARG A 107 3.66 8.31 -8.04
CA ARG A 107 4.95 8.50 -7.35
C ARG A 107 4.78 8.95 -5.90
N ASP A 108 3.67 8.57 -5.27
CA ASP A 108 3.39 8.88 -3.87
C ASP A 108 4.23 7.94 -2.99
N TYR A 109 5.31 8.46 -2.39
CA TYR A 109 6.21 7.67 -1.56
C TYR A 109 5.50 7.03 -0.36
N ASP A 110 4.62 7.77 0.32
CA ASP A 110 3.89 7.27 1.49
C ASP A 110 2.79 6.29 1.10
N GLY A 111 2.15 6.53 -0.04
CA GLY A 111 1.21 5.60 -0.66
C GLY A 111 1.89 4.29 -1.06
N LEU A 112 3.06 4.37 -1.69
CA LEU A 112 3.85 3.22 -2.12
C LEU A 112 4.36 2.41 -0.92
N LYS A 113 4.88 3.08 0.11
CA LYS A 113 5.33 2.41 1.35
C LYS A 113 4.19 1.64 2.02
N ARG A 114 3.00 2.25 2.15
CA ARG A 114 1.80 1.58 2.68
C ARG A 114 1.38 0.40 1.81
N ALA A 115 1.36 0.56 0.49
CA ALA A 115 0.99 -0.49 -0.44
C ALA A 115 1.96 -1.67 -0.41
N ILE A 116 3.27 -1.42 -0.26
CA ILE A 116 4.29 -2.46 -0.10
C ILE A 116 4.11 -3.20 1.22
N THR A 117 3.95 -2.50 2.35
CA THR A 117 3.74 -3.16 3.66
C THR A 117 2.48 -4.03 3.64
N GLU A 118 1.40 -3.57 3.00
CA GLU A 118 0.18 -4.36 2.84
C GLU A 118 0.38 -5.59 1.93
N ALA A 119 1.16 -5.43 0.85
CA ALA A 119 1.50 -6.52 -0.07
C ALA A 119 2.42 -7.56 0.59
N GLU A 120 3.44 -7.14 1.34
CA GLU A 120 4.39 -8.04 2.02
C GLU A 120 3.69 -8.96 3.02
N ALA A 121 2.64 -8.49 3.68
CA ALA A 121 1.81 -9.33 4.55
C ALA A 121 1.10 -10.47 3.81
N ARG A 122 0.97 -10.44 2.47
CA ARG A 122 0.09 -11.33 1.70
C ARG A 122 0.71 -11.98 0.45
N ARG A 123 2.03 -11.83 0.22
CA ARG A 123 2.87 -12.54 -0.77
C ARG A 123 2.47 -12.50 -2.27
N PRO A 124 2.19 -11.35 -2.91
CA PRO A 124 2.24 -11.24 -4.37
C PRO A 124 3.70 -11.02 -4.84
N GLU A 125 4.43 -12.11 -5.08
CA GLU A 125 5.90 -12.12 -5.25
C GLU A 125 6.42 -11.26 -6.42
N GLU A 126 5.72 -11.27 -7.57
CA GLU A 126 6.15 -10.51 -8.76
C GLU A 126 5.93 -9.00 -8.63
N VAL A 127 4.76 -8.55 -8.17
CA VAL A 127 4.46 -7.12 -8.06
C VAL A 127 5.24 -6.47 -6.91
N LEU A 128 5.63 -7.27 -5.91
CA LEU A 128 6.51 -6.85 -4.84
C LEU A 128 7.91 -6.50 -5.33
N SER A 129 8.47 -7.17 -6.35
CA SER A 129 9.85 -6.89 -6.79
C SER A 129 9.96 -5.50 -7.42
N GLN A 130 9.06 -5.18 -8.35
CA GLN A 130 9.03 -3.87 -9.01
C GLN A 130 8.77 -2.74 -8.01
N ALA A 131 7.82 -2.93 -7.08
CA ALA A 131 7.55 -1.94 -6.04
C ALA A 131 8.76 -1.74 -5.10
N LYS A 132 9.49 -2.81 -4.76
CA LYS A 132 10.71 -2.74 -3.95
C LYS A 132 11.82 -1.97 -4.64
N ASP A 133 12.00 -2.16 -5.94
CA ASP A 133 13.03 -1.43 -6.68
C ASP A 133 12.73 0.06 -6.75
N VAL A 134 11.47 0.44 -7.00
CA VAL A 134 11.04 1.85 -6.92
C VAL A 134 11.20 2.40 -5.51
N HIS A 135 10.86 1.63 -4.47
CA HIS A 135 11.05 2.08 -3.09
C HIS A 135 12.52 2.30 -2.74
N ARG A 136 13.42 1.42 -3.20
CA ARG A 136 14.88 1.56 -2.99
C ARG A 136 15.43 2.82 -3.67
N THR A 137 15.00 3.13 -4.89
CA THR A 137 15.46 4.35 -5.56
C THR A 137 14.98 5.60 -4.83
N LEU A 138 13.70 5.65 -4.42
CA LEU A 138 13.17 6.78 -3.66
C LEU A 138 13.83 6.93 -2.28
N ASP A 139 14.09 5.83 -1.57
CA ASP A 139 14.80 5.84 -0.28
C ASP A 139 16.25 6.33 -0.42
N ALA A 140 16.94 5.93 -1.49
CA ALA A 140 18.29 6.41 -1.79
C ALA A 140 18.33 7.92 -2.08
N VAL A 141 17.34 8.46 -2.81
CA VAL A 141 17.20 9.91 -3.03
C VAL A 141 16.93 10.64 -1.72
N ALA A 142 15.97 10.16 -0.92
CA ALA A 142 15.62 10.77 0.37
C ALA A 142 16.82 10.82 1.34
N LYS A 143 17.64 9.75 1.40
CA LYS A 143 18.86 9.71 2.20
C LYS A 143 19.93 10.70 1.74
N ARG A 144 20.09 10.88 0.42
CA ARG A 144 21.03 11.88 -0.13
C ARG A 144 20.61 13.31 0.25
N VAL A 145 19.31 13.62 0.13
CA VAL A 145 18.77 14.92 0.57
C VAL A 145 18.97 15.13 2.08
N SER A 146 18.70 14.11 2.89
CA SER A 146 18.89 14.17 4.35
C SER A 146 20.36 14.39 4.74
N ALA A 147 21.28 13.73 4.04
CA ALA A 147 22.71 13.89 4.26
C ALA A 147 23.19 15.30 3.87
N ALA A 148 22.72 15.82 2.74
CA ALA A 148 23.02 17.16 2.28
C ALA A 148 22.42 18.26 3.20
N LEU A 149 21.30 17.99 3.87
CA LEU A 149 20.78 18.89 4.90
C LEU A 149 21.59 18.86 6.19
N ARG A 150 22.09 17.68 6.57
CA ARG A 150 22.89 17.55 7.80
C ARG A 150 24.21 18.33 7.69
N THR A 151 24.81 18.39 6.49
CA THR A 151 26.01 19.22 6.26
C THR A 151 25.71 20.73 6.32
N LEU A 152 24.45 21.14 6.22
CA LEU A 152 24.03 22.53 6.33
C LEU A 152 23.69 22.97 7.76
N GLN A 153 23.45 22.05 8.69
CA GLN A 153 23.11 22.43 10.08
C GLN A 153 24.39 22.85 10.82
N PRO A 154 24.51 24.14 11.23
CA PRO A 154 25.74 24.67 11.82
C PRO A 154 26.00 24.23 13.27
N ASP A 155 25.09 23.47 13.88
CA ASP A 155 25.16 23.12 15.31
C ASP A 155 26.15 22.00 15.64
N THR A 156 26.68 21.30 14.65
CA THR A 156 27.71 20.28 14.88
C THR A 156 29.11 20.84 14.66
N VAL A 157 29.75 21.15 15.78
CA VAL A 157 31.20 21.11 16.03
C VAL A 157 31.94 22.46 15.97
N LEU A 158 32.19 22.97 17.19
CA LEU A 158 33.13 24.01 17.58
C LEU A 158 34.62 23.59 17.46
N ASP A 159 34.93 22.48 16.77
CA ASP A 159 36.32 22.10 16.50
C ASP A 159 36.82 22.85 15.26
N LYS A 160 37.92 23.57 15.46
CA LYS A 160 38.58 24.53 14.56
C LYS A 160 39.15 23.93 13.25
N GLU A 161 38.67 22.80 12.78
CA GLU A 161 39.06 22.30 11.45
C GLU A 161 38.17 22.94 10.39
N ALA A 162 38.78 23.27 9.25
CA ALA A 162 38.21 24.12 8.20
C ALA A 162 36.75 23.76 7.88
N PRO A 163 35.86 24.76 7.69
CA PRO A 163 34.47 24.49 7.38
C PRO A 163 34.41 23.59 6.14
N PRO A 164 33.65 22.47 6.19
CA PRO A 164 33.50 21.61 5.04
C PRO A 164 33.03 22.47 3.86
N ALA A 165 33.71 22.39 2.74
CA ALA A 165 33.36 23.14 1.54
C ALA A 165 31.90 22.83 1.18
N TRP A 166 31.01 23.79 1.43
CA TRP A 166 29.59 23.63 1.15
C TRP A 166 29.40 23.49 -0.35
N ASN A 167 28.93 22.32 -0.80
CA ASN A 167 28.60 22.13 -2.20
C ASN A 167 27.12 22.44 -2.43
N TYR A 168 26.85 23.71 -2.72
CA TYR A 168 25.52 24.19 -3.10
C TYR A 168 24.98 23.43 -4.31
N GLU A 169 25.85 23.06 -5.25
CA GLU A 169 25.47 22.32 -6.46
C GLU A 169 24.97 20.90 -6.13
N ASP A 170 25.56 20.23 -5.13
CA ASP A 170 25.13 18.89 -4.72
C ASP A 170 23.73 18.91 -4.08
N LEU A 171 23.45 19.92 -3.25
CA LEU A 171 22.12 20.09 -2.64
C LEU A 171 21.09 20.43 -3.71
N GLN A 172 21.41 21.37 -4.60
CA GLN A 172 20.53 21.76 -5.70
C GLN A 172 20.24 20.55 -6.60
N GLY A 173 21.25 19.80 -7.01
CA GLY A 173 21.08 18.59 -7.82
C GLY A 173 20.23 17.53 -7.11
N SER A 174 20.43 17.34 -5.80
CA SER A 174 19.63 16.38 -5.01
C SER A 174 18.17 16.79 -4.88
N VAL A 175 17.87 18.09 -4.72
CA VAL A 175 16.51 18.61 -4.66
C VAL A 175 15.84 18.58 -6.03
N GLU A 176 16.57 18.91 -7.10
CA GLU A 176 16.06 18.83 -8.46
C GLU A 176 15.74 17.38 -8.85
N GLU A 177 16.61 16.44 -8.50
CA GLU A 177 16.36 15.00 -8.66
C GLU A 177 15.13 14.56 -7.83
N ALA A 178 15.01 15.00 -6.57
CA ALA A 178 13.82 14.73 -5.77
C ALA A 178 12.54 15.30 -6.40
N GLY A 179 12.61 16.50 -6.98
CA GLY A 179 11.53 17.15 -7.72
C GLY A 179 11.14 16.39 -8.99
N GLN A 180 12.13 15.89 -9.75
CA GLN A 180 11.90 15.01 -10.90
C GLN A 180 11.16 13.74 -10.51
N TYR A 181 11.42 13.20 -9.31
CA TYR A 181 10.73 12.03 -8.77
C TYR A 181 9.46 12.35 -7.97
N HIS A 182 9.07 13.62 -7.83
CA HIS A 182 7.95 14.08 -7.00
C HIS A 182 8.03 13.61 -5.54
N ILE A 183 9.24 13.53 -4.98
CA ILE A 183 9.45 13.13 -3.60
C ILE A 183 9.11 14.30 -2.68
N VAL A 184 8.03 14.17 -1.93
CA VAL A 184 7.56 15.20 -0.98
C VAL A 184 7.84 14.73 0.45
N THR A 185 9.06 14.90 0.93
CA THR A 185 9.41 14.67 2.34
C THR A 185 9.62 15.99 3.07
N ASP A 186 9.52 15.99 4.40
CA ASP A 186 9.79 17.18 5.21
C ASP A 186 11.22 17.70 5.00
N ASP A 187 12.16 16.80 4.73
CA ASP A 187 13.54 17.15 4.43
C ASP A 187 13.66 17.79 3.05
N VAL A 188 13.03 17.25 2.00
CA VAL A 188 13.01 17.92 0.69
C VAL A 188 12.41 19.33 0.80
N LYS A 189 11.30 19.51 1.52
CA LYS A 189 10.69 20.83 1.75
C LYS A 189 11.63 21.80 2.47
N LYS A 190 12.37 21.31 3.49
CA LYS A 190 13.38 22.13 4.18
C LYS A 190 14.52 22.52 3.23
N ALA A 191 14.99 21.58 2.42
CA ALA A 191 16.06 21.81 1.45
C ALA A 191 15.64 22.84 0.40
N GLU A 192 14.41 22.75 -0.14
CA GLU A 192 13.82 23.76 -1.02
C GLU A 192 13.76 25.14 -0.36
N GLY A 193 13.37 25.21 0.93
CA GLY A 193 13.37 26.46 1.70
C GLY A 193 14.77 27.07 1.86
N VAL A 194 15.78 26.24 2.14
CA VAL A 194 17.19 26.68 2.22
C VAL A 194 17.68 27.20 0.88
N LEU A 195 17.46 26.46 -0.21
CA LEU A 195 17.85 26.87 -1.57
C LEU A 195 17.17 28.18 -2.00
N SER A 196 15.89 28.35 -1.69
CA SER A 196 15.15 29.59 -1.96
C SER A 196 15.74 30.77 -1.19
N THR A 197 16.06 30.57 0.09
CA THR A 197 16.67 31.61 0.94
C THR A 197 18.07 31.99 0.44
N MET A 198 18.90 31.00 0.08
CA MET A 198 20.24 31.23 -0.45
C MET A 198 20.21 31.95 -1.80
N SER A 199 19.33 31.53 -2.71
CA SER A 199 19.14 32.19 -4.01
C SER A 199 18.78 33.67 -3.85
N GLY A 200 17.83 33.97 -2.95
CA GLY A 200 17.45 35.36 -2.65
C GLY A 200 18.57 36.17 -1.98
N ALA A 201 19.43 35.54 -1.18
CA ALA A 201 20.61 36.21 -0.60
C ALA A 201 21.68 36.53 -1.67
N LEU A 202 21.94 35.59 -2.59
CA LEU A 202 22.89 35.78 -3.70
C LEU A 202 22.42 36.88 -4.66
N GLU A 203 21.13 36.93 -4.96
CA GLU A 203 20.54 37.98 -5.79
C GLU A 203 20.75 39.38 -5.18
N LYS A 204 20.49 39.53 -3.86
CA LYS A 204 20.74 40.78 -3.13
C LYS A 204 22.21 41.20 -3.14
N LEU A 205 23.13 40.25 -2.97
CA LEU A 205 24.57 40.51 -3.05
C LEU A 205 24.99 40.96 -4.46
N GLY A 206 24.43 40.35 -5.50
CA GLY A 206 24.63 40.75 -6.89
C GLY A 206 24.14 42.18 -7.16
N SER A 207 22.93 42.51 -6.72
CA SER A 207 22.35 43.87 -6.86
C SER A 207 23.12 44.92 -6.06
N SER A 208 23.60 44.58 -4.86
CA SER A 208 24.42 45.47 -4.02
C SER A 208 25.78 45.78 -4.65
N LYS A 209 26.39 44.81 -5.33
CA LYS A 209 27.69 45.02 -6.00
C LYS A 209 27.56 45.88 -7.24
N ALA A 210 26.45 45.76 -7.98
CA ALA A 210 26.15 46.60 -9.14
C ALA A 210 25.92 48.07 -8.75
N THR A 211 25.30 48.32 -7.59
CA THR A 211 25.05 49.68 -7.08
C THR A 211 26.32 50.32 -6.50
N ALA A 212 27.13 49.57 -5.75
CA ALA A 212 28.41 50.08 -5.23
C ALA A 212 29.45 50.40 -6.34
N GLY A 213 29.39 49.69 -7.47
CA GLY A 213 30.25 49.98 -8.63
C GLY A 213 29.90 51.29 -9.35
N LEU A 214 28.63 51.72 -9.32
CA LEU A 214 28.19 52.97 -9.95
C LEU A 214 28.56 54.20 -9.12
N ASP A 215 28.50 54.12 -7.78
CA ASP A 215 28.91 55.23 -6.91
C ASP A 215 30.43 55.48 -6.95
N MET A 216 31.25 54.46 -7.17
CA MET A 216 32.71 54.63 -7.29
C MET A 216 33.12 55.32 -8.60
N PHE A 217 32.35 55.17 -9.68
CA PHE A 217 32.62 55.83 -10.97
C PHE A 217 32.21 57.32 -10.97
N PHE A 218 31.25 57.73 -10.15
CA PHE A 218 30.85 59.14 -10.05
C PHE A 218 31.84 60.02 -9.27
N ILE A 219 32.69 59.45 -8.42
CA ILE A 219 33.69 60.19 -7.63
C ILE A 219 34.98 60.47 -8.44
N LEU A 220 35.17 59.83 -9.60
CA LEU A 220 36.39 59.95 -10.43
C LEU A 220 36.26 60.87 -11.65
N VAL A 221 35.13 61.57 -11.80
CA VAL A 221 34.85 62.48 -12.94
C VAL A 221 34.65 63.95 -12.49
N PHE A 222 35.12 64.32 -11.30
CA PHE A 222 35.22 65.72 -10.87
C PHE A 222 36.64 66.05 -10.42
#